data_AF-A0A0L6J033-F1
#
_entry.id   AF-A0A0L6J033-F1
#
_cell.length_a   1.000
_cell.length_b   1.000
_cell.length_c   1.000
_cell.angle_alpha   90.00
_cell.angle_beta   90.00
_cell.angle_gamma   90.00
#
_symmetry.space_group_name_H-M   'P 1'
#
loop_
_entity.id
_entity.type
_entity.pdbx_description
1 polymer ?
#
loop_
_entity_poly.entity_id
_entity_poly.type
_entity_poly.pdbx_seq_one_letter_code
_entity_poly.pdbx_strand_id
1 'polypeptide(L)'
;MTHVRIPDFSQPVPVRFAPAAPSSLGAVFARHVAARSAARISSTPARMIDAETAFQAVIDRASQVAAARAPTTLADLGSLAVAVALMNECCLDEEADDVHAGLAALIRGILAVTGVDLPAGFEGLSDRG
;
A
#
# COMPACT_ATOMS: atom_id res chain seq x y z
N MET A 1 -59.69 -7.02 25.22
CA MET A 1 -59.22 -7.87 24.11
C MET A 1 -58.15 -7.08 23.36
N THR A 2 -56.89 -7.47 23.50
CA THR A 2 -55.75 -6.72 22.97
C THR A 2 -55.18 -7.50 21.80
N HIS A 3 -55.34 -7.00 20.58
CA HIS A 3 -54.83 -7.66 19.38
C HIS A 3 -53.32 -7.41 19.23
N VAL A 4 -52.53 -8.49 19.19
CA VAL A 4 -51.10 -8.46 18.90
C VAL A 4 -50.91 -8.24 17.40
N ARG A 5 -50.21 -7.17 17.00
CA ARG A 5 -49.82 -6.96 15.60
C ARG A 5 -48.62 -7.86 15.27
N ILE A 6 -48.79 -8.72 14.26
CA ILE A 6 -47.70 -9.51 13.69
C ILE A 6 -46.89 -8.57 12.77
N PRO A 7 -45.57 -8.48 12.93
CA PRO A 7 -44.74 -7.65 12.05
C PRO A 7 -44.73 -8.22 10.63
N ASP A 8 -44.84 -7.33 9.65
CA ASP A 8 -44.80 -7.64 8.22
C ASP A 8 -43.34 -7.83 7.76
N PHE A 9 -42.98 -9.06 7.43
CA PHE A 9 -41.65 -9.44 6.95
C PHE A 9 -41.50 -9.33 5.43
N SER A 10 -42.48 -8.76 4.73
CA SER A 10 -42.48 -8.63 3.26
C SER A 10 -41.63 -7.46 2.76
N GLN A 11 -41.13 -6.61 3.67
CA GLN A 11 -40.27 -5.48 3.32
C GLN A 11 -38.81 -5.95 3.24
N PRO A 12 -38.11 -5.77 2.10
CA PRO A 12 -36.69 -6.09 2.01
C PRO A 12 -35.89 -5.22 2.98
N VAL A 13 -35.17 -5.86 3.91
CA VAL A 13 -34.24 -5.17 4.81
C VAL A 13 -33.11 -4.59 3.96
N PRO A 14 -32.81 -3.29 4.03
CA PRO A 14 -31.69 -2.72 3.29
C PRO A 14 -30.39 -3.37 3.76
N VAL A 15 -29.79 -4.20 2.90
CA VAL A 15 -28.46 -4.75 3.12
C VAL A 15 -27.48 -3.59 3.05
N ARG A 16 -27.08 -3.08 4.21
CA ARG A 16 -25.92 -2.18 4.28
C ARG A 16 -24.69 -3.04 3.99
N PHE A 17 -24.18 -2.95 2.76
CA PHE A 17 -22.84 -3.43 2.47
C PHE A 17 -21.88 -2.67 3.37
N ALA A 18 -21.23 -3.39 4.29
CA ALA A 18 -20.08 -2.85 4.99
C ALA A 18 -19.06 -2.41 3.92
N PRO A 19 -18.42 -1.24 4.05
CA PRO A 19 -17.30 -0.91 3.19
C PRO A 19 -16.30 -2.06 3.28
N ALA A 20 -15.84 -2.57 2.14
CA ALA A 20 -14.82 -3.62 2.12
C ALA A 20 -13.66 -3.18 3.03
N ALA A 21 -13.20 -4.07 3.91
CA ALA A 21 -12.09 -3.76 4.80
C ALA A 21 -10.94 -3.15 3.98
N PRO A 22 -10.33 -2.03 4.40
CA PRO A 22 -9.26 -1.43 3.62
C PRO A 22 -8.17 -2.47 3.43
N SER A 23 -7.84 -2.75 2.17
CA SER A 23 -6.80 -3.71 1.82
C SER A 23 -5.50 -3.36 2.55
N SER A 24 -4.82 -4.38 3.08
CA SER A 24 -3.52 -4.18 3.71
C SER A 24 -2.53 -3.59 2.71
N LEU A 25 -1.55 -2.83 3.19
CA LEU A 25 -0.53 -2.22 2.32
C LEU A 25 0.17 -3.27 1.45
N GLY A 26 0.50 -4.44 2.02
CA GLY A 26 1.08 -5.56 1.27
C GLY A 26 0.16 -6.13 0.18
N ALA A 27 -1.16 -6.19 0.42
CA ALA A 27 -2.12 -6.66 -0.60
C ALA A 27 -2.25 -5.66 -1.76
N VAL A 28 -2.26 -4.36 -1.46
CA VAL A 28 -2.28 -3.31 -2.47
C VAL A 28 -0.98 -3.34 -3.29
N PHE A 29 0.15 -3.53 -2.62
CA PHE A 29 1.45 -3.62 -3.29
C PHE A 29 1.57 -4.84 -4.20
N ALA A 30 1.10 -6.01 -3.76
CA ALA A 30 1.07 -7.21 -4.61
C ALA A 30 0.25 -7.00 -5.90
N ARG A 31 -0.87 -6.26 -5.82
CA ARG A 31 -1.65 -5.87 -7.01
C ARG A 31 -0.86 -4.94 -7.92
N HIS A 32 -0.15 -3.97 -7.37
CA HIS A 32 0.74 -3.09 -8.13
C HIS A 32 1.81 -3.90 -8.89
N VAL A 33 2.54 -4.79 -8.22
CA VAL A 33 3.57 -5.63 -8.86
C VAL A 33 2.99 -6.45 -10.01
N ALA A 34 1.81 -7.05 -9.83
CA ALA A 34 1.13 -7.80 -10.89
C ALA A 34 0.75 -6.92 -12.09
N ALA A 35 0.19 -5.73 -11.85
CA ALA A 35 -0.21 -4.80 -12.90
C ALA A 35 1.01 -4.23 -13.65
N ARG A 36 2.07 -3.85 -12.94
CA ARG A 36 3.36 -3.41 -13.51
C ARG A 36 3.97 -4.49 -14.39
N SER A 37 4.03 -5.73 -13.91
CA SER A 37 4.53 -6.87 -14.69
C SER A 37 3.73 -7.07 -15.97
N ALA A 38 2.39 -7.03 -15.90
CA ALA A 38 1.52 -7.16 -17.07
C ALA A 38 1.73 -6.04 -18.11
N ALA A 39 1.95 -4.81 -17.66
CA ALA A 39 2.26 -3.66 -18.51
C ALA A 39 3.65 -3.79 -19.18
N ARG A 40 4.65 -4.33 -18.48
CA ARG A 40 5.98 -4.60 -19.08
C ARG A 40 5.97 -5.70 -20.12
N ILE A 41 5.17 -6.74 -19.91
CA ILE A 41 4.99 -7.82 -20.90
C ILE A 41 4.28 -7.29 -22.16
N SER A 42 3.32 -6.37 -22.00
CA SER A 42 2.62 -5.76 -23.14
C SER A 42 2.15 -4.35 -22.79
N SER A 43 2.77 -3.36 -23.42
CA SER A 43 2.53 -1.93 -23.20
C SER A 43 1.28 -1.43 -23.92
N THR A 44 0.12 -2.06 -23.67
CA THR A 44 -1.16 -1.53 -24.15
C THR A 44 -1.63 -0.37 -23.26
N PRO A 45 -2.35 0.63 -23.79
CA PRO A 45 -2.86 1.74 -22.98
C PRO A 45 -3.66 1.28 -21.76
N ALA A 46 -4.51 0.26 -21.92
CA ALA A 46 -5.30 -0.29 -20.81
C ALA A 46 -4.44 -0.86 -19.68
N ARG A 47 -3.33 -1.54 -20.00
CA ARG A 47 -2.43 -2.11 -18.99
C ARG A 47 -1.56 -1.06 -18.32
N MET A 48 -1.13 -0.04 -19.07
CA MET A 48 -0.42 1.10 -18.49
C MET A 48 -1.31 1.86 -17.50
N ILE A 49 -2.59 2.08 -17.85
CA ILE A 49 -3.57 2.70 -16.96
C ILE A 49 -3.81 1.85 -15.70
N ASP A 50 -3.94 0.52 -15.82
CA ASP A 50 -4.10 -0.38 -14.65
C ASP A 50 -2.85 -0.35 -13.75
N ALA A 51 -1.65 -0.34 -14.32
CA ALA A 51 -0.40 -0.23 -13.56
C ALA A 51 -0.30 1.10 -12.80
N GLU A 52 -0.62 2.22 -13.45
CA GLU A 52 -0.65 3.54 -12.82
C GLU A 52 -1.70 3.60 -11.70
N THR A 53 -2.91 3.13 -11.98
CA THR A 53 -4.01 3.09 -11.00
C THR A 53 -3.62 2.24 -9.78
N ALA A 54 -2.99 1.09 -10.02
CA ALA A 54 -2.53 0.22 -8.95
C ALA A 54 -1.39 0.86 -8.14
N PHE A 55 -0.49 1.62 -8.77
CA PHE A 55 0.55 2.36 -8.07
C PHE A 55 -0.01 3.50 -7.23
N GLN A 56 -0.96 4.28 -7.77
CA GLN A 56 -1.64 5.32 -7.02
C GLN A 56 -2.33 4.78 -5.76
N ALA A 57 -2.92 3.59 -5.83
CA ALA A 57 -3.49 2.93 -4.65
C ALA A 57 -2.42 2.59 -3.59
N VAL A 58 -1.20 2.23 -4.00
CA VAL A 58 -0.06 2.04 -3.08
C VAL A 58 0.28 3.36 -2.40
N ILE A 59 0.42 4.45 -3.17
CA ILE A 59 0.71 5.79 -2.64
C ILE A 59 -0.35 6.21 -1.62
N ASP A 60 -1.63 6.08 -1.96
CA ASP A 60 -2.73 6.47 -1.08
C ASP A 60 -2.70 5.67 0.22
N ARG A 61 -2.49 4.35 0.12
CA ARG A 61 -2.48 3.48 1.31
C ARG A 61 -1.26 3.71 2.18
N ALA A 62 -0.08 3.84 1.57
CA ALA A 62 1.15 4.10 2.28
C ALA A 62 1.16 5.50 2.92
N SER A 63 0.57 6.51 2.26
CA SER A 63 0.38 7.85 2.84
C SER A 63 -0.48 7.81 4.10
N GLN A 64 -1.53 6.97 4.13
CA GLN A 64 -2.34 6.78 5.33
C GLN A 64 -1.54 6.14 6.48
N VAL A 65 -0.63 5.21 6.17
CA VAL A 65 0.27 4.61 7.17
C VAL A 65 1.28 5.65 7.66
N ALA A 66 1.86 6.43 6.76
CA ALA A 66 2.83 7.48 7.10
C ALA A 66 2.22 8.65 7.90
N ALA A 67 0.96 8.99 7.61
CA ALA A 67 0.19 10.00 8.33
C ALA A 67 -0.47 9.48 9.61
N ALA A 68 -0.29 8.20 9.94
CA ALA A 68 -0.73 7.67 11.22
C ALA A 68 0.05 8.32 12.37
N ARG A 69 -0.29 7.95 13.60
CA ARG A 69 0.44 8.42 14.78
C ARG A 69 1.93 8.11 14.63
N ALA A 70 2.77 9.05 15.07
CA ALA A 70 4.22 8.88 15.11
C ALA A 70 4.61 7.54 15.76
N PRO A 71 5.59 6.81 15.19
CA PRO A 71 5.95 5.47 15.64
C PRO A 71 6.44 5.50 17.08
N THR A 72 5.92 4.59 17.90
CA THR A 72 6.30 4.47 19.33
C THR A 72 7.02 3.17 19.64
N THR A 73 7.04 2.24 18.69
CA THR A 73 7.69 0.93 18.78
C THR A 73 8.56 0.69 17.55
N LEU A 74 9.49 -0.28 17.63
CA LEU A 74 10.27 -0.72 16.46
C LEU A 74 9.37 -1.29 15.36
N ALA A 75 8.26 -1.94 15.71
CA ALA A 75 7.30 -2.45 14.73
C ALA A 75 6.58 -1.30 13.99
N ASP A 76 6.19 -0.23 14.70
CA ASP A 76 5.61 0.96 14.07
C ASP A 76 6.63 1.63 13.14
N LEU A 77 7.89 1.71 13.58
CA LEU A 77 8.97 2.33 12.82
C LEU A 77 9.28 1.53 11.54
N GLY A 78 9.31 0.20 11.62
CA GLY A 78 9.45 -0.68 10.46
C GLY A 78 8.28 -0.53 9.48
N SER A 79 7.04 -0.45 10.00
CA SER A 79 5.84 -0.21 9.18
C SER A 79 5.89 1.13 8.45
N LEU A 80 6.37 2.18 9.13
CA LEU A 80 6.59 3.50 8.54
C LEU A 80 7.66 3.43 7.44
N ALA A 81 8.80 2.80 7.70
CA ALA A 81 9.88 2.67 6.72
C ALA A 81 9.42 1.93 5.46
N VAL A 82 8.67 0.84 5.61
CA VAL A 82 8.06 0.13 4.48
C VAL A 82 7.10 1.06 3.73
N ALA A 83 6.19 1.76 4.41
CA ALA A 83 5.27 2.68 3.74
C ALA A 83 6.01 3.75 2.93
N VAL A 84 7.04 4.37 3.51
CA VAL A 84 7.83 5.39 2.83
C VAL A 84 8.62 4.81 1.65
N ALA A 85 9.18 3.61 1.78
CA ALA A 85 9.82 2.92 0.66
C ALA A 85 8.86 2.69 -0.50
N LEU A 86 7.65 2.17 -0.22
CA LEU A 86 6.67 1.85 -1.26
C LEU A 86 6.12 3.09 -1.98
N MET A 87 5.97 4.24 -1.28
CA MET A 87 5.56 5.49 -1.93
C MET A 87 6.59 6.02 -2.93
N ASN A 88 7.86 5.64 -2.75
CA ASN A 88 8.98 6.12 -3.54
C ASN A 88 9.63 4.97 -4.33
N GLU A 89 8.88 3.90 -4.60
CA GLU A 89 9.36 2.79 -5.42
C GLU A 89 9.85 3.30 -6.77
N CYS A 90 10.95 2.72 -7.29
CA CYS A 90 11.67 3.14 -8.50
C CYS A 90 12.30 4.55 -8.44
N CYS A 91 12.22 5.26 -7.31
CA CYS A 91 12.77 6.62 -7.16
C CYS A 91 13.92 6.70 -6.14
N LEU A 92 14.09 5.69 -5.28
CA LEU A 92 15.08 5.65 -4.20
C LEU A 92 16.39 4.99 -4.66
N ASP A 93 17.10 5.64 -5.58
CA ASP A 93 18.41 5.17 -6.08
C ASP A 93 19.56 6.04 -5.53
N GLU A 94 20.77 5.48 -5.42
CA GLU A 94 21.93 6.22 -4.90
C GLU A 94 22.47 7.30 -5.85
N GLU A 95 22.09 7.23 -7.12
CA GLU A 95 22.39 8.27 -8.12
C GLU A 95 21.34 9.39 -8.15
N ALA A 96 20.32 9.29 -7.30
CA ALA A 96 19.35 10.35 -7.13
C ALA A 96 19.95 11.53 -6.35
N ASP A 97 19.21 12.64 -6.27
CA ASP A 97 19.63 13.81 -5.52
C ASP A 97 19.88 13.50 -4.02
N ASP A 98 20.56 14.43 -3.34
CA ASP A 98 20.94 14.29 -1.92
C ASP A 98 19.74 13.96 -1.00
N VAL A 99 18.51 14.35 -1.39
CA VAL A 99 17.30 14.08 -0.61
C VAL A 99 16.90 12.62 -0.75
N HIS A 100 16.83 12.09 -1.96
CA HIS A 100 16.52 10.68 -2.21
C HIS A 100 17.59 9.74 -1.64
N ALA A 101 18.87 10.09 -1.77
CA ALA A 101 19.97 9.32 -1.18
C ALA A 101 19.89 9.30 0.35
N GLY A 102 19.64 10.46 0.98
CA GLY A 102 19.43 10.55 2.43
C GLY A 102 18.21 9.76 2.91
N LEU A 103 17.11 9.81 2.16
CA LEU A 103 15.90 9.05 2.45
C LEU A 103 16.13 7.54 2.32
N ALA A 104 16.83 7.10 1.27
CA ALA A 104 17.20 5.70 1.08
C ALA A 104 18.09 5.18 2.22
N ALA A 105 19.10 5.95 2.63
CA ALA A 105 19.95 5.61 3.78
C ALA A 105 19.16 5.50 5.09
N LEU A 106 18.23 6.43 5.34
CA LEU A 106 17.36 6.39 6.52
C LEU A 106 16.47 5.14 6.53
N ILE A 107 15.82 4.84 5.41
CA ILE A 107 14.97 3.65 5.28
C ILE A 107 15.79 2.38 5.51
N ARG A 108 16.95 2.24 4.86
CA ARG A 108 17.84 1.07 5.03
C ARG A 108 18.29 0.89 6.48
N GLY A 109 18.70 1.97 7.14
CA GLY A 109 19.09 1.94 8.55
C GLY A 109 17.95 1.48 9.45
N ILE A 110 16.73 1.96 9.22
CA ILE A 110 15.55 1.55 9.97
C ILE A 110 15.22 0.07 9.73
N LEU A 111 15.19 -0.38 8.47
CA LEU A 111 14.89 -1.77 8.14
C LEU A 111 15.92 -2.72 8.78
N ALA A 112 17.20 -2.37 8.76
CA ALA A 112 18.26 -3.15 9.39
C ALA A 112 18.09 -3.28 10.92
N VAL A 113 17.67 -2.21 11.61
CA VAL A 113 17.45 -2.23 13.07
C VAL A 113 16.15 -2.92 13.45
N THR A 114 15.10 -2.75 12.64
CA THR A 114 13.77 -3.32 12.91
C THR A 114 13.64 -4.77 12.48
N GLY A 115 14.51 -5.24 11.59
CA GLY A 115 14.46 -6.60 11.04
C GLY A 115 13.28 -6.85 10.10
N VAL A 116 12.67 -5.78 9.57
CA VAL A 116 11.54 -5.87 8.62
C VAL A 116 12.09 -5.88 7.20
N ASP A 117 11.61 -6.84 6.39
CA ASP A 117 11.94 -6.92 4.98
C ASP A 117 10.96 -6.12 4.11
N LEU A 118 11.45 -5.64 2.98
CA LEU A 118 10.59 -5.07 1.93
C LEU A 118 9.76 -6.18 1.27
N PRO A 119 8.53 -5.88 0.83
CA PRO A 119 7.69 -6.88 0.18
C PRO A 119 8.30 -7.35 -1.14
N ALA A 120 8.04 -8.61 -1.49
CA ALA A 120 8.53 -9.21 -2.73
C ALA A 120 8.10 -8.41 -3.97
N GLY A 121 9.02 -8.25 -4.92
CA GLY A 121 8.80 -7.48 -6.14
C GLY A 121 8.99 -5.98 -5.98
N PHE A 122 9.43 -5.50 -4.81
CA PHE A 122 9.88 -4.13 -4.64
C PHE A 122 11.08 -3.81 -5.54
N GLU A 123 11.00 -2.68 -6.24
CA GLU A 123 12.07 -2.18 -7.12
C GLU A 123 12.65 -0.86 -6.59
N GLY A 124 13.96 -0.87 -6.34
CA GLY A 124 14.74 0.34 -6.01
C GLY A 124 15.07 0.51 -4.52
N LEU A 125 15.99 -0.26 -3.96
CA LEU A 125 16.82 0.19 -2.83
C LEU A 125 18.17 -0.49 -3.00
N SER A 126 18.79 -0.20 -4.14
CA SER A 126 19.97 -0.90 -4.63
C SER A 126 21.24 -0.09 -4.49
N ASP A 127 22.36 -0.80 -4.29
CA ASP A 127 23.70 -0.51 -4.86
C ASP A 127 23.79 -1.03 -6.32
N ARG A 128 22.72 -0.78 -7.09
CA ARG A 128 22.37 -1.27 -8.44
C ARG A 128 21.82 -2.70 -8.57
N GLY A 129 20.63 -2.78 -9.16
CA GLY A 129 20.04 -3.99 -9.73
C GLY A 129 20.75 -4.50 -10.98
#